data_AF-A0A5B8CKT9-F1
#
_entry.id   AF-A0A5B8CKT9-F1
#
_cell.length_a   1.000
_cell.length_b   1.000
_cell.length_c   1.000
_cell.angle_alpha   90.00
_cell.angle_beta   90.00
_cell.angle_gamma   90.00
#
_symmetry.space_group_name_H-M   'P 1'
#
loop_
_entity.id
_entity.type
_entity.pdbx_description
1 polymer ?
#
loop_
_entity_poly.entity_id
_entity_poly.type
_entity_poly.pdbx_seq_one_letter_code
_entity_poly.pdbx_strand_id
1 'polypeptide(L)' 'MGDIVNLRQARKAKARADKERQAQGNRVKFGRTKAERLAQSAEEERNRRLIEGARRDNRDDSPK' A
#
# COMPACT_ATOMS: atom_id res chain seq x y z
N MET A 1 0.41 -2.81 -49.30
CA MET A 1 -0.42 -2.62 -48.09
C MET A 1 0.51 -2.20 -46.97
N GLY A 2 0.39 -0.97 -46.45
CA GLY A 2 1.17 -0.54 -45.28
C GLY A 2 0.27 -0.55 -44.05
N ASP A 3 0.64 -1.27 -43.01
CA ASP A 3 -0.10 -1.27 -41.76
C ASP A 3 0.01 0.11 -41.09
N ILE A 4 -1.13 0.80 -41.00
CA ILE A 4 -1.23 2.10 -40.34
C ILE A 4 -1.26 1.83 -38.83
N VAL A 5 -0.10 1.91 -38.18
CA VAL A 5 0.02 1.65 -36.75
C VAL A 5 -0.29 2.92 -35.95
N ASN A 6 -1.27 2.85 -35.06
CA ASN A 6 -1.60 3.97 -34.19
C ASN A 6 -0.56 4.11 -33.06
N LEU A 7 0.37 5.04 -33.24
CA LEU A 7 1.45 5.31 -32.29
C LEU A 7 0.95 5.74 -30.90
N ARG A 8 -0.23 6.36 -30.78
CA ARG A 8 -0.81 6.73 -29.47
C ARG A 8 -1.20 5.49 -28.69
N GLN A 9 -1.83 4.51 -29.34
CA GLN A 9 -2.19 3.24 -28.69
C GLN A 9 -0.94 2.45 -28.30
N ALA A 10 0.06 2.39 -29.18
CA ALA A 10 1.34 1.73 -28.91
C ALA A 10 2.05 2.35 -27.69
N ARG A 11 2.12 3.68 -27.61
CA ARG A 11 2.66 4.39 -26.43
C ARG A 11 1.88 4.09 -25.15
N LYS A 12 0.54 4.06 -25.22
CA LYS A 12 -0.31 3.74 -24.06
C LYS A 12 -0.15 2.29 -23.61
N ALA A 13 0.08 1.35 -24.52
CA ALA A 13 0.36 -0.04 -24.19
C ALA A 13 1.72 -0.15 -23.49
N LYS A 14 2.77 0.48 -24.02
CA LYS A 14 4.10 0.53 -23.39
C LYS A 14 4.05 1.10 -21.98
N ALA A 15 3.37 2.24 -21.80
CA ALA A 15 3.22 2.87 -20.48
C ALA A 15 2.48 1.98 -19.46
N ARG A 16 1.52 1.16 -19.91
CA ARG A 16 0.85 0.18 -19.03
C ARG A 16 1.78 -0.96 -18.64
N ALA A 17 2.49 -1.53 -19.60
CA ALA A 17 3.47 -2.60 -19.35
C ALA A 17 4.59 -2.14 -18.39
N ASP A 18 5.08 -0.91 -18.55
CA ASP A 18 6.12 -0.37 -17.66
C ASP A 18 5.61 -0.19 -16.22
N LYS A 19 4.35 0.26 -16.05
CA LYS A 19 3.70 0.33 -14.73
C LYS A 19 3.52 -1.04 -14.09
N GLU A 20 3.13 -2.05 -14.85
CA GLU A 20 2.99 -3.43 -14.37
C GLU A 20 4.34 -4.01 -13.93
N ARG A 21 5.40 -3.77 -14.69
CA ARG A 21 6.76 -4.20 -14.34
C ARG A 21 7.25 -3.54 -13.05
N GLN A 22 7.01 -2.24 -12.88
CA GLN A 22 7.31 -1.55 -11.63
C GLN A 22 6.49 -2.10 -10.45
N ALA A 23 5.20 -2.39 -10.66
CA ALA A 23 4.35 -2.98 -9.64
C ALA A 23 4.84 -4.37 -9.21
N GLN A 24 5.25 -5.23 -10.17
CA GLN A 24 5.88 -6.51 -9.86
C GLN A 24 7.20 -6.33 -9.08
N GLY A 25 8.07 -5.42 -9.52
CA GLY A 25 9.31 -5.12 -8.81
C GLY A 25 9.06 -4.65 -7.37
N ASN A 26 8.02 -3.85 -7.14
CA ASN A 26 7.63 -3.41 -5.81
C ASN A 26 7.04 -4.56 -4.96
N ARG A 27 6.27 -5.49 -5.55
CA ARG A 27 5.79 -6.69 -4.85
C ARG A 27 6.94 -7.56 -4.37
N VAL A 28 7.96 -7.76 -5.22
CA VAL A 28 9.15 -8.56 -4.86
C VAL A 28 10.00 -7.83 -3.80
N LYS A 29 10.27 -6.53 -4.00
CA LYS A 29 11.15 -5.75 -3.11
C LYS A 29 10.57 -5.55 -1.72
N PHE A 30 9.27 -5.29 -1.62
CA PHE A 30 8.65 -4.91 -0.35
C PHE A 30 7.80 -6.04 0.25
N GLY A 31 7.60 -7.15 -0.47
CA GLY A 31 6.79 -8.30 -0.04
C GLY A 31 5.29 -8.01 0.13
N ARG A 32 4.90 -6.72 0.15
CA ARG A 32 3.53 -6.25 0.37
C ARG A 32 3.18 -5.12 -0.60
N THR A 33 1.96 -5.15 -1.10
CA THR A 33 1.43 -4.07 -1.96
C THR A 33 1.15 -2.80 -1.14
N LYS A 34 1.03 -1.65 -1.81
CA LYS A 34 0.62 -0.39 -1.15
C LYS A 34 -0.75 -0.53 -0.46
N ALA A 35 -1.67 -1.28 -1.07
CA ALA A 35 -3.00 -1.51 -0.54
C ALA A 35 -2.96 -2.35 0.76
N GLU A 36 -2.17 -3.42 0.78
CA GLU A 36 -1.95 -4.23 2.00
C GLU A 36 -1.33 -3.41 3.13
N ARG A 37 -0.34 -2.57 2.81
CA ARG A 37 0.29 -1.71 3.81
C ARG A 37 -0.69 -0.71 4.43
N LEU A 38 -1.57 -0.13 3.61
CA LEU A 38 -2.61 0.79 4.06
C LEU A 38 -3.68 0.08 4.90
N ALA A 39 -4.09 -1.12 4.49
CA ALA A 39 -5.03 -1.93 5.26
C ALA A 39 -4.45 -2.27 6.63
N GLN A 40 -3.18 -2.72 6.66
CA GLN A 40 -2.48 -3.04 7.89
C GLN A 40 -2.31 -1.82 8.79
N SER A 41 -1.91 -0.67 8.26
CA SER A 41 -1.79 0.56 9.08
C SER A 41 -3.13 0.97 9.68
N ALA A 42 -4.23 0.83 8.93
CA ALA A 42 -5.57 1.12 9.42
C ALA A 42 -6.06 0.11 10.47
N GLU A 43 -5.63 -1.15 10.40
CA GLU A 43 -5.88 -2.15 11.45
C GLU A 43 -5.06 -1.85 12.71
N GLU A 44 -3.78 -1.51 12.56
CA GLU A 44 -2.90 -1.13 13.67
C GLU A 44 -3.38 0.14 14.39
N GLU A 45 -3.90 1.13 13.66
CA GLU A 45 -4.53 2.32 14.25
C GLU A 45 -5.80 1.97 15.01
N ARG A 46 -6.66 1.09 14.45
CA ARG A 46 -7.87 0.64 15.15
C ARG A 46 -7.54 -0.11 16.43
N ASN A 47 -6.55 -1.01 16.38
CA ASN A 47 -6.07 -1.73 17.55
C ASN A 47 -5.47 -0.80 18.58
N ARG A 48 -4.65 0.19 18.18
CA ARG A 48 -4.13 1.21 19.09
C ARG A 48 -5.26 1.98 19.79
N ARG A 49 -6.25 2.47 19.04
CA ARG A 49 -7.39 3.19 19.63
C ARG A 49 -8.23 2.31 20.56
N LEU A 50 -8.40 1.02 20.24
CA LEU A 50 -9.07 0.07 21.11
C LEU A 50 -8.30 -0.14 22.41
N ILE A 51 -6.97 -0.32 22.33
CA ILE A 51 -6.10 -0.50 23.50
C ILE A 51 -6.07 0.77 24.35
N GLU A 52 -5.95 1.95 23.73
CA GLU A 52 -5.98 3.24 24.43
C GLU A 52 -7.34 3.50 25.08
N GLY A 53 -8.45 3.25 24.39
CA GLY A 53 -9.78 3.38 24.96
C GLY A 53 -10.09 2.34 26.06
N ALA A 54 -9.46 1.17 25.99
CA ALA A 54 -9.52 0.15 27.03
C ALA A 54 -8.51 0.37 28.16
N ARG A 55 -7.57 1.30 28.02
CA ARG A 55 -6.61 1.65 29.06
C ARG A 55 -7.37 2.31 30.19
N ARG A 56 -7.60 1.53 31.25
CA ARG A 56 -7.98 2.08 32.55
C ARG A 56 -6.68 2.59 33.17
N ASP A 57 -6.59 3.89 33.38
CA ASP A 57 -5.56 4.48 34.25
C ASP A 57 -5.84 3.97 35.67
N ASN A 58 -5.36 2.75 35.94
CA ASN A 58 -5.19 2.29 37.31
C ASN A 58 -4.17 3.25 37.93
N ARG A 59 -4.46 3.70 39.16
CA ARG A 59 -3.68 4.64 39.97
C ARG A 59 -2.25 4.14 40.32
N ASP A 60 -1.70 3.21 39.56
CA ASP A 60 -0.45 2.48 39.85
C ASP A 60 0.72 2.90 38.95
N ASP A 61 0.50 3.76 37.95
CA ASP A 61 1.57 4.27 37.05
C ASP A 61 2.10 5.66 37.48
N SER A 62 1.97 6.00 38.77
CA SER A 62 2.62 7.19 39.35
C SER A 62 4.03 6.83 39.80
N PRO A 63 5.10 7.44 39.23
CA PRO A 63 6.43 7.27 39.78
C PRO A 63 6.44 7.94 41.16
N LYS A 64 6.75 7.16 42.19
CA LYS A 64 7.09 7.70 43.52
C LYS A 64 8.34 8.56 43.43
#